data_AF-A0AAD9SMJ4-F1
#
_entry.id   AF-A0AAD9SMJ4-F1
#
_cell.length_a   1.000
_cell.length_b   1.000
_cell.length_c   1.000
_cell.angle_alpha   90.00
_cell.angle_beta   90.00
_cell.angle_gamma   90.00
#
_symmetry.space_group_name_H-M   'P 1'
#
loop_
_entity.id
_entity.type
_entity.pdbx_description
1 polymer ?
#
loop_
_entity_poly.entity_id
_entity_poly.type
_entity_poly.pdbx_seq_one_letter_code
_entity_poly.pdbx_strand_id
1 'polypeptide(L)'
;MWSSLPTTDDTGQDVVNLDCIDTLFKWKNECGLNGIDCGPFSNKTLAFRCPAGCKAVKVLNPRLIGASEVIYRPLVVGGPEYRGDSFICASAIHAGIIRDSGGGCGRLDRIGKREYFASSWSQGIESIAFDSYFPVAFTVSKDPGVRCGPGELRGVLLFISILFTSLLCIFTISERHFFTTFVAIFVHVGMVSDPPGAYRYNTSTFPDHLSKLTGGLLPAMFCAIVIYKMIVARTLANIQAPFEKTILWLGGFWFGALSNTTFEWIPITRLTAHDLEQQTGAKLALSFIIIAIFCIFVQQAYSLWLEGRLMRYLGIYAVFIIGIAVCIMIPGVVFRLHHYVLALLLLPGTSIQTRPSLLYQGILLGLFVNGIARWGFASILETPAALRSDGAFDSLTPSFTASVVEMDYISFTWAQPPAGSAFDGVSILVNDVERHRSFLGDQPSSENNFTWLRPADMLLPEYFRFGYVRKGLALDYSAAGIWHGNGTWDAGSVRV
;
A
#
# COMPACT_ATOMS: atom_id res chain seq x y z
N MET A 1 20.90 6.28 -8.10
CA MET A 1 21.06 6.78 -9.49
C MET A 1 21.40 5.67 -10.49
N TRP A 2 22.23 4.67 -10.14
CA TRP A 2 22.49 3.51 -11.01
C TRP A 2 21.36 2.46 -11.01
N SER A 3 20.56 2.40 -9.95
CA SER A 3 19.39 1.52 -9.86
C SER A 3 18.19 1.96 -10.71
N SER A 4 18.29 3.14 -11.33
CA SER A 4 17.20 3.81 -12.02
C SER A 4 17.50 4.02 -13.51
N LEU A 5 18.54 3.38 -14.06
CA LEU A 5 18.80 3.35 -15.49
C LEU A 5 18.23 2.05 -16.10
N PRO A 6 17.78 2.09 -17.37
CA PRO A 6 17.40 0.88 -18.09
C PRO A 6 18.56 -0.11 -18.07
N THR A 7 18.24 -1.37 -17.84
CA THR A 7 19.21 -2.46 -17.88
C THR A 7 18.59 -3.57 -18.70
N THR A 8 19.38 -4.20 -19.55
CA THR A 8 18.96 -5.38 -20.32
C THR A 8 19.63 -6.62 -19.75
N ASP A 9 18.99 -7.76 -19.93
CA ASP A 9 19.63 -9.06 -19.72
C ASP A 9 20.58 -9.43 -20.87
N ASP A 10 21.25 -10.58 -20.75
CA ASP A 10 22.18 -11.09 -21.76
C ASP A 10 21.51 -11.41 -23.12
N THR A 11 20.18 -11.48 -23.17
CA THR A 11 19.39 -11.70 -24.39
C THR A 11 18.90 -10.40 -25.03
N GLY A 12 19.23 -9.25 -24.43
CA GLY A 12 18.79 -7.93 -24.89
C GLY A 12 17.35 -7.58 -24.50
N GLN A 13 16.72 -8.33 -23.59
CA GLN A 13 15.40 -7.99 -23.05
C GLN A 13 15.53 -7.05 -21.86
N ASP A 14 14.61 -6.10 -21.73
CA ASP A 14 14.62 -5.14 -20.64
C ASP A 14 14.32 -5.79 -19.29
N VAL A 15 15.07 -5.37 -18.27
CA VAL A 15 14.82 -5.70 -16.87
C VAL A 15 13.78 -4.73 -16.34
N VAL A 16 12.60 -5.25 -15.98
CA VAL A 16 11.50 -4.42 -15.49
C VAL A 16 11.62 -4.16 -13.99
N ASN A 17 11.29 -2.95 -13.55
CA ASN A 17 11.16 -2.65 -12.13
C ASN A 17 9.76 -3.05 -11.66
N LEU A 18 9.70 -3.76 -10.54
CA LEU A 18 8.47 -4.20 -9.90
C LEU A 18 8.24 -3.45 -8.60
N ASP A 19 6.97 -3.19 -8.27
CA ASP A 19 6.57 -2.84 -6.92
C ASP A 19 6.41 -4.12 -6.07
N CYS A 20 6.50 -3.98 -4.75
CA CYS A 20 6.40 -5.14 -3.84
C CYS A 20 5.06 -5.89 -3.91
N ILE A 21 4.01 -5.28 -4.48
CA ILE A 21 2.67 -5.85 -4.65
C ILE A 21 2.39 -6.33 -6.09
N ASP A 22 3.38 -6.31 -6.98
CA ASP A 22 3.20 -6.79 -8.34
C ASP A 22 3.00 -8.32 -8.39
N THR A 23 1.99 -8.73 -9.15
CA THR A 23 1.56 -10.12 -9.37
C THR A 23 1.45 -10.40 -10.87
N LEU A 24 1.39 -11.67 -11.30
CA LEU A 24 1.05 -12.01 -12.69
C LEU A 24 -0.47 -12.04 -12.92
N PHE A 25 -1.21 -12.45 -11.90
CA PHE A 25 -2.66 -12.58 -11.91
C PHE A 25 -3.26 -11.53 -10.97
N LYS A 26 -4.21 -10.76 -11.49
CA LYS A 26 -4.91 -9.67 -10.79
C LYS A 26 -6.13 -10.16 -10.03
N TRP A 27 -6.55 -9.36 -9.06
CA TRP A 27 -7.61 -9.69 -8.12
C TRP A 27 -9.01 -9.59 -8.76
N LYS A 28 -9.99 -10.33 -8.23
CA LYS A 28 -11.37 -10.38 -8.72
C LYS A 28 -11.44 -10.70 -10.22
N ASN A 29 -12.13 -9.87 -10.99
CA ASN A 29 -12.37 -10.04 -12.41
C ASN A 29 -11.45 -9.19 -13.29
N GLU A 30 -10.34 -8.67 -12.74
CA GLU A 30 -9.40 -7.81 -13.46
C GLU A 30 -8.59 -8.55 -14.54
N CYS A 31 -8.48 -9.87 -14.46
CA CYS A 31 -7.91 -10.69 -15.55
C CYS A 31 -8.93 -11.08 -16.63
N GLY A 32 -10.19 -10.65 -16.48
CA GLY A 32 -11.27 -10.99 -17.40
C GLY A 32 -11.64 -12.48 -17.39
N LEU A 33 -12.56 -12.82 -18.30
CA LEU A 33 -13.09 -14.17 -18.43
C LEU A 33 -11.99 -15.17 -18.78
N ASN A 34 -11.91 -16.27 -18.04
CA ASN A 34 -10.86 -17.28 -18.10
C ASN A 34 -9.43 -16.74 -17.85
N GLY A 35 -9.31 -15.52 -17.31
CA GLY A 35 -8.04 -14.88 -17.04
C GLY A 35 -7.31 -14.32 -18.27
N ILE A 36 -8.00 -14.20 -19.42
CA ILE A 36 -7.40 -13.89 -20.72
C ILE A 36 -6.52 -12.62 -20.71
N ASP A 37 -6.88 -11.61 -19.92
CA ASP A 37 -6.17 -10.32 -19.87
C ASP A 37 -4.85 -10.39 -19.09
N CYS A 38 -4.65 -11.46 -18.31
CA CYS A 38 -3.40 -11.73 -17.58
C CYS A 38 -2.48 -12.73 -18.32
N GLY A 39 -2.87 -13.13 -19.52
CA GLY A 39 -2.05 -13.96 -20.40
C GLY A 39 -0.76 -13.27 -20.85
N PRO A 40 0.16 -14.02 -21.50
CA PRO A 40 0.16 -15.48 -21.67
C PRO A 40 0.59 -16.22 -20.39
N PHE A 41 0.10 -17.44 -20.18
CA PHE A 41 0.35 -18.17 -18.93
C PHE A 41 1.59 -19.07 -18.92
N SER A 42 2.19 -19.35 -20.08
CA SER A 42 3.34 -20.23 -20.23
C SER A 42 4.36 -19.68 -21.23
N ASN A 43 5.57 -20.22 -21.21
CA ASN A 43 6.63 -19.95 -22.19
C ASN A 43 6.99 -18.47 -22.34
N LYS A 44 6.84 -17.71 -21.26
CA LYS A 44 7.32 -16.33 -21.16
C LYS A 44 8.16 -16.18 -19.92
N THR A 45 9.28 -15.51 -20.09
CA THR A 45 10.20 -15.18 -19.03
C THR A 45 10.17 -13.66 -18.83
N LEU A 46 10.52 -13.22 -17.63
CA LEU A 46 10.56 -11.81 -17.26
C LEU A 46 11.79 -11.59 -16.39
N ALA A 47 12.75 -10.81 -16.88
CA ALA A 47 13.82 -10.29 -16.04
C ALA A 47 13.26 -9.14 -15.20
N PHE A 48 13.37 -9.23 -13.88
CA PHE A 48 12.77 -8.26 -12.97
C PHE A 48 13.76 -7.72 -11.96
N ARG A 49 13.44 -6.54 -11.42
CA ARG A 49 14.12 -5.90 -10.30
C ARG A 49 13.12 -5.52 -9.22
N CYS A 50 13.41 -5.95 -8.00
CA CYS A 50 12.62 -5.67 -6.80
C CYS A 50 13.33 -4.66 -5.89
N PRO A 51 12.60 -3.72 -5.26
CA PRO A 51 13.12 -2.86 -4.22
C PRO A 51 13.38 -3.64 -2.92
N ALA A 52 14.09 -3.00 -2.00
CA ALA A 52 14.26 -3.50 -0.63
C ALA A 52 12.97 -3.36 0.20
N GLY A 53 12.86 -4.14 1.28
CA GLY A 53 11.77 -4.07 2.25
C GLY A 53 10.47 -4.75 1.82
N CYS A 54 10.46 -5.49 0.70
CA CYS A 54 9.24 -6.16 0.23
C CYS A 54 8.76 -7.28 1.14
N LYS A 55 9.58 -7.80 2.07
CA LYS A 55 9.13 -8.78 3.08
C LYS A 55 8.12 -8.21 4.06
N ALA A 56 8.22 -6.91 4.37
CA ALA A 56 7.32 -6.24 5.32
C ALA A 56 5.97 -5.86 4.68
N VAL A 57 5.87 -5.90 3.35
CA VAL A 57 4.66 -5.54 2.62
C VAL A 57 3.61 -6.65 2.76
N LYS A 58 2.44 -6.27 3.24
CA LYS A 58 1.36 -7.16 3.61
C LYS A 58 0.10 -6.83 2.84
N VAL A 59 -0.75 -7.83 2.65
CA VAL A 59 -2.13 -7.65 2.25
C VAL A 59 -2.89 -6.94 3.38
N LEU A 60 -3.49 -5.78 3.08
CA LEU A 60 -4.24 -4.96 4.05
C LEU A 60 -5.76 -5.10 3.94
N ASN A 61 -6.24 -5.84 2.94
CA ASN A 61 -7.65 -6.11 2.70
C ASN A 61 -7.80 -7.62 2.46
N PRO A 62 -8.82 -8.29 3.02
CA PRO A 62 -9.02 -9.73 2.88
C PRO A 62 -8.80 -10.26 1.46
N ARG A 63 -7.94 -11.28 1.33
CA ARG A 63 -7.73 -12.04 0.09
C ARG A 63 -8.19 -13.47 0.29
N LEU A 64 -8.96 -13.98 -0.66
CA LEU A 64 -9.53 -15.32 -0.60
C LEU A 64 -8.61 -16.27 -1.38
N ILE A 65 -8.26 -17.39 -0.76
CA ILE A 65 -7.41 -18.43 -1.34
C ILE A 65 -8.02 -19.77 -0.97
N GLY A 66 -8.70 -20.40 -1.93
CA GLY A 66 -9.54 -21.57 -1.66
C GLY A 66 -10.61 -21.24 -0.61
N ALA A 67 -10.68 -22.01 0.48
CA ALA A 67 -11.58 -21.74 1.61
C ALA A 67 -11.05 -20.72 2.63
N SER A 68 -9.78 -20.34 2.55
CA SER A 68 -9.11 -19.51 3.57
C SER A 68 -9.12 -18.01 3.22
N GLU A 69 -9.07 -17.17 4.25
CA GLU A 69 -8.88 -15.73 4.13
C GLU A 69 -7.47 -15.34 4.60
N VAL A 70 -6.80 -14.50 3.81
CA VAL A 70 -5.43 -14.04 4.01
C VAL A 70 -5.43 -12.52 4.20
N ILE A 71 -4.92 -12.07 5.35
CA ILE A 71 -4.76 -10.66 5.70
C ILE A 71 -3.55 -10.49 6.63
N TYR A 72 -2.93 -9.30 6.65
CA TYR A 72 -1.79 -8.93 7.51
C TYR A 72 -0.52 -9.78 7.37
N ARG A 73 -0.35 -10.44 6.22
CA ARG A 73 0.86 -11.18 5.84
C ARG A 73 1.19 -10.95 4.35
N PRO A 74 2.43 -11.21 3.91
CA PRO A 74 2.78 -11.21 2.49
C PRO A 74 1.96 -12.25 1.72
N LEU A 75 1.52 -11.90 0.51
CA LEU A 75 0.78 -12.82 -0.36
C LEU A 75 1.78 -13.69 -1.14
N VAL A 76 2.12 -14.85 -0.59
CA VAL A 76 2.98 -15.85 -1.25
C VAL A 76 2.25 -17.17 -1.19
N VAL A 77 1.84 -17.73 -2.32
CA VAL A 77 1.11 -19.00 -2.40
C VAL A 77 2.00 -20.02 -3.09
N GLY A 78 2.33 -21.11 -2.40
CA GLY A 78 3.25 -22.13 -2.89
C GLY A 78 4.74 -21.87 -2.59
N GLY A 79 5.58 -22.76 -3.14
CA GLY A 79 7.03 -22.78 -2.99
C GLY A 79 7.55 -24.22 -3.18
N PRO A 80 8.44 -24.49 -4.18
CA PRO A 80 9.20 -23.56 -5.01
C PRO A 80 8.48 -23.03 -6.26
N GLU A 81 7.32 -23.60 -6.61
CA GLU A 81 6.44 -23.07 -7.65
C GLU A 81 5.38 -22.17 -7.00
N TYR A 82 5.22 -20.95 -7.50
CA TYR A 82 4.34 -19.94 -6.91
C TYR A 82 3.11 -19.70 -7.77
N ARG A 83 1.94 -19.58 -7.12
CA ARG A 83 0.68 -19.22 -7.81
C ARG A 83 0.78 -17.80 -8.36
N GLY A 84 0.23 -17.54 -9.55
CA GLY A 84 0.43 -16.29 -10.28
C GLY A 84 -0.09 -15.03 -9.60
N ASP A 85 -0.94 -15.13 -8.59
CA ASP A 85 -1.40 -14.02 -7.76
C ASP A 85 -0.48 -13.72 -6.55
N SER A 86 0.62 -14.46 -6.40
CA SER A 86 1.66 -14.17 -5.40
C SER A 86 2.41 -12.89 -5.73
N PHE A 87 2.79 -12.13 -4.70
CA PHE A 87 3.71 -10.99 -4.80
C PHE A 87 5.08 -11.47 -5.28
N ILE A 88 5.46 -11.08 -6.50
CA ILE A 88 6.68 -11.59 -7.17
C ILE A 88 7.93 -11.35 -6.32
N CYS A 89 8.06 -10.15 -5.76
CA CYS A 89 9.22 -9.80 -4.93
C CYS A 89 9.27 -10.57 -3.60
N ALA A 90 8.12 -10.80 -2.96
CA ALA A 90 8.06 -11.61 -1.75
C ALA A 90 8.38 -13.08 -2.04
N SER A 91 7.88 -13.63 -3.15
CA SER A 91 8.23 -14.97 -3.65
C SER A 91 9.74 -15.10 -3.96
N ALA A 92 10.35 -14.07 -4.54
CA ALA A 92 11.79 -14.05 -4.82
C ALA A 92 12.65 -14.03 -3.54
N ILE A 93 12.19 -13.32 -2.49
CA ILE A 93 12.81 -13.36 -1.16
C ILE A 93 12.62 -14.75 -0.54
N HIS A 94 11.40 -15.29 -0.56
CA HIS A 94 11.07 -16.62 -0.04
C HIS A 94 11.93 -17.72 -0.70
N ALA A 95 12.14 -17.64 -2.02
CA ALA A 95 13.03 -18.54 -2.77
C ALA A 95 14.53 -18.34 -2.52
N GLY A 96 14.96 -17.29 -1.80
CA GLY A 96 16.37 -16.97 -1.56
C GLY A 96 17.11 -16.44 -2.80
N ILE A 97 16.36 -15.95 -3.80
CA ILE A 97 16.93 -15.36 -5.03
C ILE A 97 17.47 -13.96 -4.73
N ILE A 98 16.69 -13.16 -4.00
CA ILE A 98 17.03 -11.78 -3.60
C ILE A 98 17.02 -11.62 -2.06
N ARG A 99 17.61 -10.54 -1.56
CA ARG A 99 17.62 -10.21 -0.13
C ARG A 99 16.65 -9.08 0.17
N ASP A 100 15.94 -9.18 1.29
CA ASP A 100 14.99 -8.14 1.70
C ASP A 100 15.67 -6.79 1.95
N SER A 101 16.86 -6.79 2.55
CA SER A 101 17.59 -5.58 2.97
C SER A 101 18.23 -4.77 1.84
N GLY A 102 18.18 -5.24 0.60
CA GLY A 102 18.85 -4.58 -0.53
C GLY A 102 18.10 -4.72 -1.85
N GLY A 103 16.96 -5.41 -1.84
CA GLY A 103 16.27 -5.84 -3.04
C GLY A 103 17.13 -6.77 -3.88
N GLY A 104 16.89 -6.76 -5.19
CA GLY A 104 17.68 -7.52 -6.14
C GLY A 104 16.95 -7.75 -7.45
N CYS A 105 17.53 -8.60 -8.28
CA CYS A 105 16.98 -8.95 -9.58
C CYS A 105 16.99 -10.47 -9.71
N GLY A 106 16.10 -10.95 -10.56
CA GLY A 106 16.04 -12.34 -10.92
C GLY A 106 15.32 -12.49 -12.24
N ARG A 107 15.17 -13.74 -12.65
CA ARG A 107 14.29 -14.11 -13.74
C ARG A 107 13.09 -14.84 -13.18
N LEU A 108 11.93 -14.45 -13.69
CA LEU A 108 10.68 -15.14 -13.47
C LEU A 108 10.34 -15.93 -14.73
N ASP A 109 9.97 -17.19 -14.57
CA ASP A 109 9.56 -18.07 -15.66
C ASP A 109 8.09 -18.47 -15.45
N ARG A 110 7.22 -18.16 -16.41
CA ARG A 110 5.82 -18.60 -16.39
C ARG A 110 5.73 -20.05 -16.82
N ILE A 111 5.28 -20.93 -15.92
CA ILE A 111 5.28 -22.39 -16.12
C ILE A 111 3.89 -22.96 -16.46
N GLY A 112 2.91 -22.10 -16.74
CA GLY A 112 1.55 -22.53 -17.11
C GLY A 112 0.71 -23.00 -15.93
N LYS A 113 -0.29 -23.84 -16.24
CA LYS A 113 -1.19 -24.42 -15.24
C LYS A 113 -0.40 -25.32 -14.30
N ARG A 114 -0.57 -25.11 -13.00
CA ARG A 114 -0.07 -26.00 -11.96
C ARG A 114 -1.17 -26.36 -10.98
N GLU A 115 -0.92 -27.47 -10.30
CA GLU A 115 -1.81 -28.10 -9.35
C GLU A 115 -1.05 -28.26 -8.05
N TYR A 116 -1.74 -28.07 -6.93
CA TYR A 116 -1.18 -28.23 -5.60
C TYR A 116 0.03 -27.34 -5.29
N PHE A 117 -0.20 -26.31 -4.49
CA PHE A 117 0.82 -25.40 -3.98
C PHE A 117 1.03 -25.69 -2.50
N ALA A 118 2.16 -26.30 -2.16
CA ALA A 118 2.51 -26.59 -0.79
C ALA A 118 2.90 -25.32 -0.02
N SER A 119 2.53 -25.25 1.27
CA SER A 119 3.07 -24.23 2.19
C SER A 119 4.49 -24.61 2.61
N SER A 120 5.35 -23.62 2.75
CA SER A 120 6.72 -23.77 3.26
C SER A 120 7.16 -22.50 3.99
N TRP A 121 8.11 -22.67 4.92
CA TRP A 121 8.74 -21.54 5.62
C TRP A 121 10.15 -21.32 5.07
N SER A 122 10.43 -20.14 4.54
CA SER A 122 11.76 -19.78 4.05
C SER A 122 12.02 -18.28 4.13
N GLN A 123 13.24 -17.89 4.47
CA GLN A 123 13.69 -16.49 4.59
C GLN A 123 12.78 -15.61 5.47
N GLY A 124 12.09 -16.24 6.43
CA GLY A 124 11.13 -15.60 7.33
C GLY A 124 9.81 -15.18 6.68
N ILE A 125 9.45 -15.81 5.57
CA ILE A 125 8.13 -15.75 4.95
C ILE A 125 7.56 -17.17 5.02
N GLU A 126 6.32 -17.29 5.49
CA GLU A 126 5.53 -18.52 5.37
C GLU A 126 4.64 -18.39 4.13
N SER A 127 4.74 -19.32 3.19
CA SER A 127 3.83 -19.37 2.06
C SER A 127 2.49 -20.02 2.42
N ILE A 128 1.46 -19.70 1.66
CA ILE A 128 0.10 -20.19 1.83
C ILE A 128 -0.08 -21.43 0.95
N ALA A 129 -0.69 -22.47 1.51
CA ALA A 129 -1.03 -23.67 0.75
C ALA A 129 -2.29 -23.43 -0.10
N PHE A 130 -2.34 -24.05 -1.27
CA PHE A 130 -3.54 -24.13 -2.10
C PHE A 130 -3.62 -25.52 -2.73
N ASP A 131 -4.65 -26.28 -2.40
CA ASP A 131 -4.80 -27.70 -2.70
C ASP A 131 -5.51 -27.98 -4.04
N SER A 132 -5.64 -26.96 -4.89
CA SER A 132 -6.27 -27.07 -6.21
C SER A 132 -5.37 -26.55 -7.34
N TYR A 133 -5.95 -26.35 -8.51
CA TYR A 133 -5.24 -25.91 -9.71
C TYR A 133 -5.42 -24.41 -9.97
N PHE A 134 -4.42 -23.80 -10.60
CA PHE A 134 -4.45 -22.40 -11.02
C PHE A 134 -3.86 -22.25 -12.43
N PRO A 135 -4.39 -21.37 -13.30
CA PRO A 135 -4.03 -21.32 -14.72
C PRO A 135 -2.60 -20.83 -14.98
N VAL A 136 -1.99 -20.13 -14.02
CA VAL A 136 -0.62 -19.61 -14.14
C VAL A 136 0.15 -19.79 -12.84
N ALA A 137 1.26 -20.48 -12.91
CA ALA A 137 2.29 -20.49 -11.89
C ALA A 137 3.60 -19.95 -12.45
N PHE A 138 4.51 -19.60 -11.55
CA PHE A 138 5.84 -19.17 -11.91
C PHE A 138 6.91 -19.71 -10.96
N THR A 139 8.12 -19.86 -11.50
CA THR A 139 9.33 -20.04 -10.71
C THR A 139 10.19 -18.80 -10.81
N VAL A 140 11.11 -18.65 -9.85
CA VAL A 140 12.08 -17.56 -9.81
C VAL A 140 13.48 -18.15 -9.73
N SER A 141 14.39 -17.61 -10.51
CA SER A 141 15.77 -18.07 -10.61
C SER A 141 16.75 -16.91 -10.54
N LYS A 142 17.98 -17.21 -10.09
CA LYS A 142 19.09 -16.27 -10.18
C LYS A 142 19.57 -16.26 -11.63
N ASP A 143 19.73 -15.07 -12.17
CA ASP A 143 20.28 -14.90 -13.51
C ASP A 143 21.55 -14.05 -13.44
N PRO A 144 22.74 -14.64 -13.69
CA PRO A 144 24.01 -13.91 -13.72
C PRO A 144 24.07 -12.80 -14.78
N GLY A 145 23.28 -12.93 -15.85
CA GLY A 145 23.14 -11.94 -16.92
C GLY A 145 22.33 -10.72 -16.51
N VAL A 146 21.48 -10.84 -15.49
CA VAL A 146 20.70 -9.72 -14.94
C VAL A 146 21.52 -9.01 -13.87
N ARG A 147 22.33 -8.05 -14.29
CA ARG A 147 23.13 -7.23 -13.38
C ARG A 147 22.29 -6.12 -12.74
N CYS A 148 21.81 -6.34 -11.53
CA CYS A 148 21.46 -5.19 -10.69
C CYS A 148 22.76 -4.43 -10.41
N GLY A 149 22.82 -3.16 -10.80
CA GLY A 149 23.91 -2.26 -10.35
C GLY A 149 24.16 -2.33 -8.83
N PRO A 150 25.26 -1.73 -8.34
CA PRO A 150 25.81 -1.99 -7.01
C PRO A 150 24.81 -1.68 -5.88
N GLY A 151 24.08 -2.71 -5.43
CA GLY A 151 23.24 -2.73 -4.23
C GLY A 151 22.35 -1.51 -3.97
N GLU A 152 21.87 -1.42 -2.73
CA GLU A 152 21.08 -0.30 -2.26
C GLU A 152 21.99 0.83 -1.74
N LEU A 153 22.07 1.93 -2.48
CA LEU A 153 22.85 3.13 -2.11
C LEU A 153 22.13 4.07 -1.14
N ARG A 154 20.90 3.73 -0.70
CA ARG A 154 20.06 4.62 0.12
C ARG A 154 20.75 5.05 1.41
N GLY A 155 21.37 4.12 2.14
CA GLY A 155 22.07 4.42 3.40
C GLY A 155 23.25 5.37 3.21
N VAL A 156 24.05 5.18 2.16
CA VAL A 156 25.19 6.06 1.84
C VAL A 156 24.70 7.45 1.47
N LEU A 157 23.69 7.55 0.61
CA LEU A 157 23.10 8.82 0.21
C LEU A 157 22.41 9.53 1.38
N LEU A 158 21.82 8.79 2.31
CA LEU A 158 21.23 9.33 3.54
C LEU A 158 22.33 9.93 4.42
N PHE A 159 23.41 9.21 4.65
CA PHE A 159 24.56 9.72 5.39
C PHE A 159 25.10 11.01 4.76
N ILE A 160 25.30 11.04 3.44
CA ILE A 160 25.77 12.24 2.72
C ILE A 160 24.78 13.41 2.90
N SER A 161 23.47 13.14 2.80
CA SER A 161 22.43 14.18 2.92
C SER A 161 22.32 14.73 4.34
N ILE A 162 22.41 13.87 5.35
CA ILE A 162 22.48 14.27 6.77
C ILE A 162 23.75 15.09 7.01
N LEU A 163 24.91 14.63 6.54
CA LEU A 163 26.17 15.36 6.70
C LEU A 163 26.11 16.74 6.06
N PHE A 164 25.67 16.82 4.80
CA PHE A 164 25.51 18.09 4.07
C PHE A 164 24.58 19.06 4.82
N THR A 165 23.38 18.61 5.19
CA THR A 165 22.41 19.46 5.90
C THR A 165 22.87 19.83 7.30
N SER A 166 23.62 18.97 7.99
CA SER A 166 24.19 19.24 9.32
C SER A 166 25.28 20.29 9.25
N LEU A 167 26.23 20.16 8.31
CA LEU A 167 27.26 21.18 8.08
C LEU A 167 26.63 22.54 7.75
N LEU A 168 25.64 22.54 6.84
CA LEU A 168 24.89 23.76 6.52
C LEU A 168 24.24 24.38 7.78
N CYS A 169 23.58 23.57 8.61
CA CYS A 169 22.87 24.03 9.80
C CYS A 169 23.83 24.59 10.88
N ILE A 170 24.99 23.94 11.08
CA ILE A 170 26.01 24.35 12.05
C ILE A 170 26.69 25.65 11.64
N PHE A 171 27.10 25.77 10.37
CA PHE A 171 27.90 26.88 9.88
C PHE A 171 27.09 28.06 9.34
N THR A 172 25.75 27.95 9.25
CA THR A 172 24.89 29.05 8.79
C THR A 172 24.09 29.67 9.94
N ILE A 173 24.31 30.96 10.15
CA ILE A 173 23.61 31.77 11.16
C ILE A 173 22.22 32.20 10.66
N SER A 174 22.10 32.49 9.36
CA SER A 174 20.83 32.93 8.79
C SER A 174 19.78 31.82 8.80
N GLU A 175 18.60 32.10 9.34
CA GLU A 175 17.44 31.21 9.37
C GLU A 175 16.94 30.82 7.97
N ARG A 176 17.38 31.53 6.91
CA ARG A 176 17.08 31.22 5.50
C ARG A 176 17.68 29.90 5.04
N HIS A 177 18.63 29.32 5.78
CA HIS A 177 19.12 27.96 5.52
C HIS A 177 17.97 26.93 5.49
N PHE A 178 16.83 27.25 6.11
CA PHE A 178 15.59 26.49 6.02
C PHE A 178 15.25 26.06 4.59
N PHE A 179 15.33 26.96 3.59
CA PHE A 179 14.91 26.62 2.23
C PHE A 179 15.83 25.59 1.58
N THR A 180 17.14 25.72 1.76
CA THR A 180 18.10 24.74 1.25
C THR A 180 17.95 23.39 1.96
N THR A 181 17.77 23.40 3.29
CA THR A 181 17.48 22.17 4.06
C THR A 181 16.18 21.52 3.60
N PHE A 182 15.12 22.31 3.42
CA PHE A 182 13.81 21.83 2.98
C PHE A 182 13.90 21.16 1.61
N VAL A 183 14.52 21.81 0.62
CA VAL A 183 14.69 21.23 -0.73
C VAL A 183 15.58 19.98 -0.68
N ALA A 184 16.68 20.01 0.07
CA ALA A 184 17.58 18.86 0.18
C ALA A 184 16.86 17.63 0.76
N ILE A 185 16.09 17.80 1.84
CA ILE A 185 15.32 16.72 2.47
C ILE A 185 14.17 16.29 1.53
N PHE A 186 13.47 17.22 0.89
CA PHE A 186 12.38 16.89 -0.03
C PHE A 186 12.85 16.06 -1.23
N VAL A 187 13.97 16.44 -1.84
CA VAL A 187 14.62 15.67 -2.91
C VAL A 187 15.11 14.33 -2.39
N HIS A 188 15.71 14.29 -1.19
CA HIS A 188 16.17 13.05 -0.60
C HIS A 188 15.01 12.05 -0.40
N VAL A 189 13.89 12.51 0.16
CA VAL A 189 12.72 11.65 0.35
C VAL A 189 12.18 11.18 -0.98
N GLY A 190 11.87 12.11 -1.91
CA GLY A 190 11.21 11.78 -3.17
C GLY A 190 12.08 11.02 -4.19
N MET A 191 13.40 10.97 -4.01
CA MET A 191 14.31 10.28 -4.95
C MET A 191 15.10 9.12 -4.33
N VAL A 192 15.24 9.07 -3.00
CA VAL A 192 16.17 8.16 -2.32
C VAL A 192 15.47 7.33 -1.26
N SER A 193 15.03 7.94 -0.15
CA SER A 193 14.62 7.19 1.05
C SER A 193 13.21 6.61 0.95
N ASP A 194 12.26 7.34 0.37
CA ASP A 194 10.88 6.91 0.19
C ASP A 194 10.29 7.50 -1.11
N PRO A 195 10.90 7.19 -2.28
CA PRO A 195 10.44 7.72 -3.55
C PRO A 195 9.04 7.19 -3.89
N PRO A 196 8.16 7.93 -4.58
CA PRO A 196 6.82 7.47 -4.96
C PRO A 196 6.86 6.20 -5.82
N GLY A 197 5.78 5.40 -5.84
CA GLY A 197 5.70 4.19 -6.67
C GLY A 197 5.94 4.50 -8.15
N ALA A 198 6.57 3.60 -8.90
CA ALA A 198 6.80 3.79 -10.33
C ALA A 198 5.61 3.27 -11.15
N TYR A 199 5.56 3.58 -12.45
CA TYR A 199 4.60 2.92 -13.32
C TYR A 199 4.97 1.45 -13.50
N ARG A 200 3.95 0.62 -13.68
CA ARG A 200 4.11 -0.83 -13.75
C ARG A 200 4.98 -1.22 -14.95
N TYR A 201 5.94 -2.13 -14.71
CA TYR A 201 6.86 -2.65 -15.73
C TYR A 201 7.75 -1.59 -16.40
N ASN A 202 8.07 -0.50 -15.70
CA ASN A 202 8.98 0.49 -16.23
C ASN A 202 10.43 -0.03 -16.22
N THR A 203 11.18 0.27 -17.27
CA THR A 203 12.60 -0.10 -17.40
C THR A 203 13.49 0.84 -16.60
N SER A 204 13.00 2.04 -16.27
CA SER A 204 13.69 3.03 -15.44
C SER A 204 12.71 3.74 -14.51
N THR A 205 13.01 3.76 -13.20
CA THR A 205 12.19 4.47 -12.22
C THR A 205 12.50 5.97 -12.12
N PHE A 206 13.60 6.43 -12.72
CA PHE A 206 14.04 7.82 -12.59
C PHE A 206 13.05 8.84 -13.20
N PRO A 207 12.55 8.66 -14.45
CA PRO A 207 11.59 9.58 -15.04
C PRO A 207 10.32 9.71 -14.21
N ASP A 208 9.81 8.59 -13.69
CA ASP A 208 8.58 8.57 -12.88
C ASP A 208 8.77 9.34 -11.56
N HIS A 209 9.87 9.07 -10.84
CA HIS A 209 10.18 9.77 -9.60
C HIS A 209 10.41 11.26 -9.85
N LEU A 210 11.14 11.62 -10.92
CA LEU A 210 11.42 13.02 -11.25
C LEU A 210 10.14 13.78 -11.62
N SER A 211 9.24 13.16 -12.39
CA SER A 211 7.94 13.73 -12.75
C SER A 211 7.10 14.00 -11.49
N LYS A 212 7.00 13.02 -10.59
CA LYS A 212 6.24 13.17 -9.33
C LYS A 212 6.88 14.18 -8.37
N LEU A 213 8.21 14.16 -8.24
CA LEU A 213 8.97 15.11 -7.43
C LEU A 213 8.74 16.55 -7.91
N THR A 214 8.88 16.79 -9.20
CA THR A 214 8.72 18.14 -9.79
C THR A 214 7.28 18.64 -9.68
N GLY A 215 6.30 17.75 -9.85
CA GLY A 215 4.88 18.06 -9.62
C GLY A 215 4.56 18.44 -8.17
N GLY A 216 5.23 17.82 -7.18
CA GLY A 216 5.03 18.13 -5.76
C GLY A 216 5.86 19.31 -5.23
N LEU A 217 7.07 19.53 -5.77
CA LEU A 217 8.04 20.47 -5.20
C LEU A 217 7.58 21.93 -5.31
N LEU A 218 7.02 22.35 -6.45
CA LEU A 218 6.64 23.75 -6.64
C LEU A 218 5.53 24.22 -5.67
N PRO A 219 4.40 23.50 -5.53
CA PRO A 219 3.41 23.85 -4.52
C PRO A 219 3.95 23.70 -3.09
N ALA A 220 4.80 22.69 -2.83
CA ALA A 220 5.45 22.53 -1.52
C ALA A 220 6.34 23.72 -1.16
N MET A 221 7.04 24.32 -2.14
CA MET A 221 7.83 25.53 -1.93
C MET A 221 6.97 26.75 -1.60
N PHE A 222 5.78 26.87 -2.19
CA PHE A 222 4.84 27.92 -1.81
C PHE A 222 4.41 27.76 -0.35
N CYS A 223 4.05 26.54 0.07
CA CYS A 223 3.77 26.23 1.47
C CYS A 223 4.99 26.52 2.36
N ALA A 224 6.19 26.15 1.93
CA ALA A 224 7.43 26.40 2.67
C ALA A 224 7.68 27.89 2.90
N ILE A 225 7.37 28.76 1.94
CA ILE A 225 7.46 30.22 2.12
C ILE A 225 6.49 30.71 3.21
N VAL A 226 5.25 30.22 3.21
CA VAL A 226 4.25 30.58 4.24
C VAL A 226 4.68 30.06 5.61
N ILE A 227 5.06 28.78 5.70
CA ILE A 227 5.57 28.14 6.92
C ILE A 227 6.80 28.90 7.44
N TYR A 228 7.72 29.28 6.57
CA TYR A 228 8.89 30.05 6.93
C TYR A 228 8.51 31.39 7.57
N LYS A 229 7.71 32.20 6.87
CA LYS A 229 7.33 33.55 7.33
C LYS A 229 6.53 33.52 8.62
N MET A 230 5.61 32.57 8.76
CA MET A 230 4.64 32.55 9.85
C MET A 230 5.13 31.78 11.08
N ILE A 231 6.03 30.81 10.90
CA ILE A 231 6.34 29.81 11.93
C ILE A 231 7.86 29.68 12.14
N VAL A 232 8.60 29.26 11.11
CA VAL A 232 10.02 28.86 11.26
C VAL A 232 10.95 30.04 11.52
N ALA A 233 10.75 31.18 10.83
CA ALA A 233 11.63 32.35 10.97
C ALA A 233 11.71 32.82 12.42
N ARG A 234 10.59 32.77 13.17
CA ARG A 234 10.59 33.10 14.59
C ARG A 234 11.34 32.06 15.42
N THR A 235 11.06 30.78 15.24
CA THR A 235 11.69 29.71 16.01
C THR A 235 13.21 29.68 15.81
N LEU A 236 13.69 29.99 14.59
CA LEU A 236 15.12 29.96 14.24
C LEU A 236 15.85 31.30 14.35
N ALA A 237 15.15 32.40 14.64
CA ALA A 237 15.77 33.72 14.72
C ALA A 237 16.85 33.80 15.82
N ASN A 238 18.04 34.25 15.43
CA ASN A 238 19.16 34.59 16.34
C ASN A 238 19.59 33.47 17.32
N ILE A 239 19.45 32.19 16.94
CA ILE A 239 19.91 31.08 17.77
C ILE A 239 21.45 31.10 17.87
N GLN A 240 21.96 31.25 19.09
CA GLN A 240 23.40 31.23 19.41
C GLN A 240 23.97 29.82 19.64
N ALA A 241 23.11 28.80 19.68
CA ALA A 241 23.47 27.40 19.92
C ALA A 241 23.33 26.57 18.62
N PRO A 242 24.29 26.64 17.67
CA PRO A 242 24.19 25.97 16.37
C PRO A 242 24.11 24.45 16.50
N PHE A 243 24.81 23.86 17.47
CA PHE A 243 24.75 22.41 17.73
C PHE A 243 23.39 21.97 18.27
N GLU A 244 22.85 22.66 19.27
CA GLU A 244 21.51 22.34 19.81
C GLU A 244 20.43 22.49 18.73
N LYS A 245 20.48 23.56 17.92
CA LYS A 245 19.61 23.75 16.76
C LYS A 245 19.70 22.57 15.80
N THR A 246 20.92 22.15 15.47
CA THR A 246 21.14 21.04 14.52
C THR A 246 20.60 19.72 15.08
N ILE A 247 20.86 19.40 16.35
CA ILE A 247 20.39 18.15 16.96
C ILE A 247 18.86 18.15 17.08
N LEU A 248 18.26 19.22 17.61
CA LEU A 248 16.83 19.24 17.91
C LEU A 248 16.00 19.49 16.64
N TRP A 249 16.27 20.58 15.93
CA TRP A 249 15.45 20.99 14.80
C TRP A 249 15.74 20.19 13.54
N LEU A 250 17.01 20.09 13.11
CA LEU A 250 17.37 19.31 11.93
C LEU A 250 17.24 17.80 12.20
N GLY A 251 17.62 17.33 13.39
CA GLY A 251 17.40 15.94 13.79
C GLY A 251 15.91 15.57 13.81
N GLY A 252 15.06 16.44 14.38
CA GLY A 252 13.60 16.28 14.31
C GLY A 252 13.09 16.26 12.86
N PHE A 253 13.61 17.14 11.99
CA PHE A 253 13.24 17.18 10.57
C PHE A 253 13.55 15.85 9.88
N TRP A 254 14.77 15.33 10.00
CA TRP A 254 15.11 14.01 9.47
C TRP A 254 14.27 12.89 10.07
N PHE A 255 14.01 12.94 11.38
CA PHE A 255 13.18 11.94 12.07
C PHE A 255 11.76 11.88 11.48
N GLY A 256 11.14 13.03 11.24
CA GLY A 256 9.82 13.09 10.61
C GLY A 256 9.85 12.76 9.11
N ALA A 257 10.91 13.16 8.39
CA ALA A 257 11.05 12.93 6.95
C ALA A 257 11.20 11.44 6.61
N LEU A 258 11.77 10.67 7.54
CA LEU A 258 11.96 9.23 7.46
C LEU A 258 10.83 8.46 8.19
N SER A 259 9.62 9.02 8.24
CA SER A 259 8.48 8.45 8.98
C SER A 259 8.15 7.00 8.62
N ASN A 260 8.44 6.62 7.37
CA ASN A 260 8.33 5.25 6.86
C ASN A 260 9.38 4.29 7.47
N THR A 261 10.23 4.73 8.38
CA THR A 261 11.17 3.86 9.11
C THR A 261 11.19 4.21 10.60
N THR A 262 11.06 5.49 10.93
CA THR A 262 11.10 5.97 12.32
C THR A 262 9.81 5.72 13.10
N PHE A 263 8.66 5.51 12.45
CA PHE A 263 7.39 5.20 13.11
C PHE A 263 6.86 3.78 12.81
N GLU A 264 7.50 2.99 11.94
CA GLU A 264 7.01 1.65 11.56
C GLU A 264 6.96 0.64 12.73
N TRP A 265 7.80 0.82 13.74
CA TRP A 265 7.82 -0.04 14.93
C TRP A 265 6.60 0.16 15.84
N ILE A 266 5.79 1.19 15.59
CA ILE A 266 4.55 1.43 16.32
C ILE A 266 3.47 0.52 15.70
N PRO A 267 2.88 -0.42 16.46
CA PRO A 267 1.92 -1.40 15.94
C PRO A 267 0.52 -0.77 15.73
N ILE A 268 0.43 0.22 14.85
CA ILE A 268 -0.81 0.91 14.48
C ILE A 268 -0.77 1.19 12.98
N THR A 269 -1.44 0.36 12.19
CA THR A 269 -1.59 0.61 10.75
C THR A 269 -2.80 1.48 10.43
N ARG A 270 -3.89 1.33 11.19
CA ARG A 270 -5.16 2.04 11.03
C ARG A 270 -5.83 2.20 12.40
N LEU A 271 -6.52 3.31 12.60
CA LEU A 271 -7.26 3.60 13.83
C LEU A 271 -8.71 3.08 13.74
N THR A 272 -8.91 1.84 13.27
CA THR A 272 -10.23 1.19 13.31
C THR A 272 -10.30 0.27 14.52
N ALA A 273 -11.51 0.03 15.05
CA ALA A 273 -11.71 -0.85 16.19
C ALA A 273 -11.20 -2.29 15.88
N HIS A 274 -11.50 -2.78 14.68
CA HIS A 274 -11.06 -4.10 14.22
C HIS A 274 -9.53 -4.24 14.19
N ASP A 275 -8.83 -3.23 13.66
CA ASP A 275 -7.37 -3.27 13.50
C ASP A 275 -6.64 -3.15 14.85
N LEU A 276 -7.21 -2.37 15.78
CA LEU A 276 -6.71 -2.23 17.16
C LEU A 276 -6.90 -3.49 18.01
N GLU A 277 -7.88 -4.34 17.67
CA GLU A 277 -8.11 -5.62 18.34
C GLU A 277 -7.20 -6.72 17.81
N GLN A 278 -6.93 -6.73 16.50
CA GLN A 278 -6.10 -7.77 15.86
C GLN A 278 -4.60 -7.54 16.04
N GLN A 279 -4.14 -6.30 16.23
CA GLN A 279 -2.73 -5.99 16.40
C GLN A 279 -2.30 -6.04 17.87
N THR A 280 -1.38 -6.95 18.18
CA THR A 280 -0.82 -7.08 19.53
C THR A 280 -0.06 -5.81 19.93
N GLY A 281 -0.38 -5.25 21.11
CA GLY A 281 0.26 -4.05 21.62
C GLY A 281 -0.26 -2.71 21.09
N ALA A 282 -1.17 -2.70 20.10
CA ALA A 282 -1.70 -1.48 19.49
C ALA A 282 -2.39 -0.54 20.50
N LYS A 283 -3.22 -1.10 21.40
CA LYS A 283 -3.94 -0.35 22.44
C LYS A 283 -2.98 0.33 23.44
N LEU A 284 -1.89 -0.35 23.82
CA LEU A 284 -0.87 0.20 24.72
C LEU A 284 -0.09 1.32 24.04
N ALA A 285 0.37 1.09 22.80
CA ALA A 285 1.08 2.10 22.01
C ALA A 285 0.21 3.37 21.81
N LEU A 286 -1.06 3.20 21.46
CA LEU A 286 -2.00 4.31 21.29
C LEU A 286 -2.17 5.12 22.58
N SER A 287 -2.24 4.43 23.73
CA SER A 287 -2.38 5.09 25.04
C SER A 287 -1.16 5.96 25.36
N PHE A 288 0.06 5.46 25.15
CA PHE A 288 1.29 6.24 25.34
C PHE A 288 1.37 7.44 24.40
N ILE A 289 0.98 7.26 23.13
CA ILE A 289 0.98 8.35 22.14
C ILE A 289 0.01 9.47 22.56
N ILE A 290 -1.21 9.12 23.01
CA ILE A 290 -2.19 10.10 23.47
C ILE A 290 -1.66 10.89 24.67
N ILE A 291 -1.07 10.21 25.66
CA ILE A 291 -0.48 10.86 26.83
C ILE A 291 0.65 11.80 26.42
N ALA A 292 1.55 11.35 25.54
CA ALA A 292 2.66 12.17 25.04
C ALA A 292 2.16 13.42 24.30
N ILE A 293 1.18 13.27 23.40
CA ILE A 293 0.58 14.40 22.66
C ILE A 293 -0.10 15.38 23.64
N PHE A 294 -0.79 14.88 24.66
CA PHE A 294 -1.40 15.73 25.68
C PHE A 294 -0.36 16.55 26.45
N CYS A 295 0.74 15.92 26.90
CA CYS A 295 1.83 16.63 27.56
C CYS A 295 2.47 17.69 26.66
N ILE A 296 2.68 17.38 25.37
CA ILE A 296 3.19 18.34 24.37
C ILE A 296 2.23 19.53 24.24
N PHE A 297 0.94 19.26 24.12
CA PHE A 297 -0.10 20.28 23.99
C PHE A 297 -0.10 21.23 25.21
N VAL A 298 -0.12 20.67 26.43
CA VAL A 298 -0.10 21.47 27.67
C VAL A 298 1.16 22.33 27.74
N GLN A 299 2.33 21.76 27.42
CA GLN A 299 3.60 22.49 27.44
C GLN A 299 3.62 23.64 26.42
N GLN A 300 3.20 23.41 25.16
CA GLN A 300 3.17 24.47 24.14
C GLN A 300 2.12 25.54 24.46
N ALA A 301 0.95 25.16 24.99
CA ALA A 301 -0.07 26.10 25.43
C ALA A 301 0.43 27.00 26.58
N TYR A 302 1.11 26.42 27.56
CA TYR A 302 1.74 27.17 28.65
C TYR A 302 2.82 28.13 28.13
N SER A 303 3.66 27.70 27.19
CA SER A 303 4.67 28.57 26.58
C SER A 303 4.04 29.73 25.76
N LEU A 304 2.97 29.48 25.00
CA LEU A 304 2.23 30.53 24.29
C LEU A 304 1.51 31.50 25.24
N TRP A 305 1.09 31.00 26.40
CA TRP A 305 0.50 31.82 27.45
C TRP A 305 1.55 32.76 28.06
N LEU A 306 2.75 32.26 28.38
CA LEU A 306 3.86 33.08 28.87
C LEU A 306 4.27 34.19 27.88
N GLU A 307 4.19 33.94 26.58
CA GLU A 307 4.43 34.95 25.55
C GLU A 307 3.25 35.91 25.30
N GLY A 308 2.10 35.69 25.96
CA GLY A 308 0.89 36.50 25.77
C GLY A 308 0.19 36.30 24.43
N ARG A 309 0.44 35.18 23.74
CA ARG A 309 -0.10 34.91 22.39
C ARG A 309 -1.16 33.81 22.34
N LEU A 310 -1.38 33.10 23.43
CA LEU A 310 -2.30 31.95 23.49
C LEU A 310 -3.66 32.24 22.85
N MET A 311 -4.31 33.37 23.19
CA MET A 311 -5.63 33.70 22.65
C MET A 311 -5.67 33.82 21.13
N ARG A 312 -4.62 34.36 20.50
CA ARG A 312 -4.54 34.46 19.03
C ARG A 312 -4.43 33.08 18.40
N TYR A 313 -3.63 32.19 19.01
CA TYR A 313 -3.50 30.81 18.52
C TYR A 313 -4.76 30.00 18.75
N LEU A 314 -5.45 30.16 19.89
CA LEU A 314 -6.77 29.56 20.10
C LEU A 314 -7.76 30.00 19.02
N GLY A 315 -7.71 31.27 18.60
CA GLY A 315 -8.48 31.76 17.45
C GLY A 315 -8.14 31.02 16.14
N ILE A 316 -6.85 30.83 15.84
CA ILE A 316 -6.41 30.06 14.65
C ILE A 316 -6.90 28.61 14.72
N TYR A 317 -6.74 27.96 15.87
CA TYR A 317 -7.20 26.58 16.06
C TYR A 317 -8.72 26.45 16.01
N ALA A 318 -9.47 27.45 16.49
CA ALA A 318 -10.91 27.50 16.32
C ALA A 318 -11.29 27.55 14.83
N VAL A 319 -10.59 28.34 14.01
CA VAL A 319 -10.80 28.35 12.54
C VAL A 319 -10.52 26.99 11.92
N PHE A 320 -9.43 26.32 12.32
CA PHE A 320 -9.12 24.97 11.84
C PHE A 320 -10.20 23.95 12.22
N ILE A 321 -10.65 23.97 13.48
CA ILE A 321 -11.71 23.07 13.97
C ILE A 321 -13.01 23.31 13.23
N ILE A 322 -13.41 24.57 13.01
CA ILE A 322 -14.60 24.92 12.23
C ILE A 322 -14.45 24.42 10.79
N GLY A 323 -13.30 24.63 10.15
CA GLY A 323 -13.03 24.13 8.80
C GLY A 323 -13.13 22.60 8.70
N ILE A 324 -12.59 21.87 9.68
CA ILE A 324 -12.70 20.41 9.77
C ILE A 324 -14.15 19.99 10.00
N ALA A 325 -14.88 20.66 10.89
CA ALA A 325 -16.29 20.37 11.15
C ALA A 325 -17.14 20.56 9.88
N VAL A 326 -16.90 21.64 9.11
CA VAL A 326 -17.52 21.85 7.81
C VAL A 326 -17.18 20.70 6.85
N CYS A 327 -15.92 20.29 6.77
CA CYS A 327 -15.48 19.18 5.94
C CYS A 327 -16.21 17.86 6.29
N ILE A 328 -16.36 17.54 7.58
CA ILE A 328 -17.04 16.33 8.05
C ILE A 328 -18.55 16.36 7.74
N MET A 329 -19.16 17.54 7.67
CA MET A 329 -20.60 17.69 7.38
C MET A 329 -20.94 17.57 5.88
N ILE A 330 -19.96 17.51 4.98
CA ILE A 330 -20.23 17.41 3.54
C ILE A 330 -20.65 15.96 3.20
N PRO A 331 -21.86 15.76 2.64
CA PRO A 331 -22.33 14.42 2.30
C PRO A 331 -21.56 13.84 1.10
N GLY A 332 -21.34 12.52 1.11
CA GLY A 332 -20.72 11.78 0.01
C GLY A 332 -19.18 11.78 0.00
N VAL A 333 -18.54 12.45 0.97
CA VAL A 333 -17.09 12.42 1.20
C VAL A 333 -16.78 11.96 2.62
N VAL A 334 -15.58 11.41 2.80
CA VAL A 334 -15.04 10.96 4.07
C VAL A 334 -13.83 11.81 4.39
N PHE A 335 -13.81 12.36 5.61
CA PHE A 335 -12.66 13.10 6.11
C PHE A 335 -11.48 12.16 6.35
N ARG A 336 -10.36 12.41 5.67
CA ARG A 336 -9.11 11.67 5.86
C ARG A 336 -7.98 12.63 6.17
N LEU A 337 -7.49 12.56 7.41
CA LEU A 337 -6.39 13.40 7.85
C LEU A 337 -5.05 12.74 7.51
N HIS A 338 -4.45 13.18 6.40
CA HIS A 338 -3.08 12.79 6.03
C HIS A 338 -2.05 13.44 6.97
N HIS A 339 -0.92 12.78 7.21
CA HIS A 339 0.10 13.27 8.15
C HIS A 339 0.72 14.62 7.74
N TYR A 340 0.80 14.93 6.44
CA TYR A 340 1.24 16.26 6.00
C TYR A 340 0.23 17.37 6.35
N VAL A 341 -1.07 17.06 6.36
CA VAL A 341 -2.15 17.98 6.77
C VAL A 341 -2.11 18.15 8.29
N LEU A 342 -1.97 17.05 9.02
CA LEU A 342 -1.75 17.09 10.47
C LEU A 342 -0.55 17.98 10.82
N ALA A 343 0.55 17.86 10.09
CA ALA A 343 1.70 18.74 10.24
C ALA A 343 1.34 20.22 10.04
N LEU A 344 0.63 20.57 8.96
CA LEU A 344 0.19 21.95 8.72
C LEU A 344 -0.71 22.51 9.84
N LEU A 345 -1.60 21.67 10.40
CA LEU A 345 -2.48 22.07 11.49
C LEU A 345 -1.71 22.30 12.80
N LEU A 346 -0.68 21.50 13.07
CA LEU A 346 0.06 21.55 14.34
C LEU A 346 1.26 22.51 14.33
N LEU A 347 1.86 22.77 13.17
CA LEU A 347 3.04 23.63 13.03
C LEU A 347 2.89 25.02 13.70
N PRO A 348 1.75 25.73 13.61
CA PRO A 348 1.59 27.03 14.27
C PRO A 348 1.87 26.99 15.77
N GLY A 349 1.47 25.92 16.45
CA GLY A 349 1.70 25.71 17.88
C GLY A 349 3.17 25.62 18.27
N THR A 350 4.08 25.43 17.31
CA THR A 350 5.53 25.33 17.52
C THR A 350 6.30 26.63 17.25
N SER A 351 5.60 27.74 16.96
CA SER A 351 6.20 29.05 16.64
C SER A 351 6.77 29.77 17.89
N ILE A 352 7.51 29.06 18.74
CA ILE A 352 8.04 29.53 20.03
C ILE A 352 9.55 29.21 20.08
N GLN A 353 10.35 30.08 20.68
CA GLN A 353 11.78 29.86 20.87
C GLN A 353 12.07 28.99 22.11
N THR A 354 11.58 27.75 22.11
CA THR A 354 11.94 26.75 23.14
C THR A 354 12.62 25.53 22.53
N ARG A 355 13.42 24.81 23.31
CA ARG A 355 14.04 23.54 22.89
C ARG A 355 13.00 22.49 22.46
N PRO A 356 11.90 22.25 23.19
CA PRO A 356 10.83 21.37 22.71
C PRO A 356 10.23 21.81 21.37
N SER A 357 9.98 23.12 21.20
CA SER A 357 9.41 23.65 19.95
C SER A 357 10.34 23.44 18.75
N LEU A 358 11.68 23.50 18.93
CA LEU A 358 12.64 23.13 17.87
C LEU A 358 12.43 21.68 17.41
N LEU A 359 12.35 20.74 18.35
CA LEU A 359 12.17 19.32 18.05
C LEU A 359 10.81 19.04 17.38
N TYR A 360 9.72 19.55 17.97
CA TYR A 360 8.37 19.33 17.43
C TYR A 360 8.21 19.97 16.05
N GLN A 361 8.71 21.18 15.86
CA GLN A 361 8.70 21.84 14.55
C GLN A 361 9.46 21.02 13.51
N GLY A 362 10.65 20.51 13.86
CA GLY A 362 11.43 19.61 13.01
C GLY A 362 10.59 18.39 12.59
N ILE A 363 10.07 17.63 13.55
CA ILE A 363 9.27 16.42 13.27
C ILE A 363 8.09 16.72 12.35
N LEU A 364 7.34 17.80 12.60
CA LEU A 364 6.19 18.18 11.78
C LEU A 364 6.62 18.62 10.37
N LEU A 365 7.71 19.37 10.22
CA LEU A 365 8.27 19.70 8.89
C LEU A 365 8.67 18.43 8.13
N GLY A 366 9.26 17.46 8.83
CA GLY A 366 9.59 16.15 8.28
C GLY A 366 8.36 15.39 7.79
N LEU A 367 7.31 15.29 8.61
CA LEU A 367 6.05 14.66 8.23
C LEU A 367 5.38 15.36 7.04
N PHE A 368 5.46 16.69 6.99
CA PHE A 368 4.99 17.47 5.84
C PHE A 368 5.73 17.11 4.55
N VAL A 369 7.07 17.10 4.61
CA VAL A 369 7.91 16.73 3.47
C VAL A 369 7.68 15.28 3.06
N ASN A 370 7.65 14.34 4.02
CA ASN A 370 7.44 12.93 3.74
C ASN A 370 6.11 12.71 3.01
N GLY A 371 5.01 13.26 3.55
CA GLY A 371 3.69 13.06 2.95
C GLY A 371 3.60 13.56 1.52
N ILE A 372 4.14 14.74 1.21
CA ILE A 372 4.04 15.30 -0.13
C ILE A 372 5.06 14.69 -1.09
N ALA A 373 6.30 14.46 -0.66
CA ALA A 373 7.33 13.90 -1.55
C ALA A 373 7.02 12.46 -1.98
N ARG A 374 6.37 11.67 -1.10
CA ARG A 374 5.97 10.28 -1.37
C ARG A 374 4.59 10.17 -2.01
N TRP A 375 3.59 10.92 -1.52
CA TRP A 375 2.17 10.73 -1.91
C TRP A 375 1.58 11.91 -2.68
N GLY A 376 2.27 13.04 -2.76
CA GLY A 376 1.72 14.29 -3.31
C GLY A 376 0.72 14.97 -2.37
N PHE A 377 0.01 15.97 -2.89
CA PHE A 377 -1.06 16.68 -2.18
C PHE A 377 -2.37 15.90 -2.26
N ALA A 378 -2.52 14.88 -1.42
CA ALA A 378 -3.75 14.08 -1.32
C ALA A 378 -4.94 14.91 -0.79
N SER A 379 -6.17 14.53 -1.11
CA SER A 379 -7.32 15.30 -0.62
C SER A 379 -7.55 15.06 0.88
N ILE A 380 -8.04 16.08 1.59
CA ILE A 380 -8.57 15.91 2.97
C ILE A 380 -9.98 15.30 2.93
N LEU A 381 -10.68 15.49 1.81
CA LEU A 381 -12.02 14.99 1.53
C LEU A 381 -11.93 13.96 0.41
N GLU A 382 -11.98 12.69 0.77
CA GLU A 382 -11.89 11.58 -0.17
C GLU A 382 -13.26 10.93 -0.35
N THR A 383 -13.53 10.39 -1.54
CA THR A 383 -14.77 9.63 -1.72
C THR A 383 -14.64 8.25 -1.07
N PRO A 384 -15.73 7.63 -0.58
CA PRO A 384 -15.69 6.24 -0.12
C PRO A 384 -15.12 5.27 -1.16
N ALA A 385 -15.36 5.55 -2.45
CA ALA A 385 -14.83 4.75 -3.55
C ALA A 385 -13.30 4.88 -3.69
N ALA A 386 -12.75 6.09 -3.58
CA ALA A 386 -11.30 6.32 -3.64
C ALA A 386 -10.58 5.70 -2.43
N LEU A 387 -11.19 5.72 -1.25
CA LEU A 387 -10.62 5.12 -0.03
C LEU A 387 -10.63 3.59 -0.03
N ARG A 388 -11.61 2.97 -0.70
CA ARG A 388 -11.77 1.51 -0.74
C ARG A 388 -10.55 0.82 -1.33
N SER A 389 -9.94 1.40 -2.38
CA SER A 389 -8.89 0.74 -3.16
C SER A 389 -9.35 -0.67 -3.57
N ASP A 390 -8.65 -1.71 -3.13
CA ASP A 390 -8.91 -3.13 -3.34
C ASP A 390 -9.68 -3.81 -2.20
N GLY A 391 -10.26 -3.00 -1.30
CA GLY A 391 -11.09 -3.44 -0.17
C GLY A 391 -12.49 -3.90 -0.57
N ALA A 392 -13.22 -4.42 0.43
CA ALA A 392 -14.60 -4.88 0.24
C ALA A 392 -15.54 -3.72 -0.12
N PHE A 393 -16.57 -4.02 -0.91
CA PHE A 393 -17.65 -3.09 -1.21
C PHE A 393 -18.75 -3.09 -0.13
N ASP A 394 -18.72 -4.08 0.76
CA ASP A 394 -19.82 -4.46 1.67
C ASP A 394 -21.14 -4.62 0.88
N SER A 395 -21.02 -5.16 -0.33
CA SER A 395 -22.14 -5.36 -1.23
C SER A 395 -22.88 -6.66 -0.91
N LEU A 396 -24.17 -6.71 -1.24
CA LEU A 396 -24.91 -7.96 -1.28
C LEU A 396 -24.16 -8.98 -2.16
N THR A 397 -24.13 -10.23 -1.73
CA THR A 397 -23.60 -11.34 -2.52
C THR A 397 -24.76 -12.25 -2.93
N PRO A 398 -24.73 -12.87 -4.12
CA PRO A 398 -25.78 -13.79 -4.54
C PRO A 398 -25.82 -15.01 -3.61
N SER A 399 -27.00 -15.36 -3.11
CA SER A 399 -27.22 -16.70 -2.58
C SER A 399 -27.32 -17.66 -3.77
N PHE A 400 -26.54 -18.74 -3.72
CA PHE A 400 -26.48 -19.73 -4.79
C PHE A 400 -26.75 -21.12 -4.23
N THR A 401 -27.25 -22.00 -5.10
CA THR A 401 -27.56 -23.39 -4.74
C THR A 401 -27.09 -24.29 -5.86
N ALA A 402 -26.39 -25.37 -5.49
CA ALA A 402 -26.08 -26.45 -6.41
C ALA A 402 -27.38 -27.21 -6.71
N SER A 403 -27.89 -27.03 -7.92
CA SER A 403 -29.13 -27.65 -8.40
C SER A 403 -28.93 -29.10 -8.81
N VAL A 404 -27.76 -29.42 -9.38
CA VAL A 404 -27.35 -30.77 -9.78
C VAL A 404 -25.88 -30.93 -9.41
N VAL A 405 -25.55 -32.01 -8.73
CA VAL A 405 -24.18 -32.40 -8.38
C VAL A 405 -23.97 -33.81 -8.87
N GLU A 406 -23.24 -33.96 -9.96
CA GLU A 406 -22.77 -35.24 -10.49
C GLU A 406 -21.25 -35.31 -10.35
N MET A 407 -20.64 -36.44 -10.69
CA MET A 407 -19.16 -36.57 -10.67
C MET A 407 -18.48 -35.70 -11.72
N ASP A 408 -19.09 -35.56 -12.90
CA ASP A 408 -18.46 -34.93 -14.07
C ASP A 408 -18.92 -33.49 -14.30
N TYR A 409 -19.99 -33.07 -13.62
CA TYR A 409 -20.49 -31.71 -13.73
C TYR A 409 -21.30 -31.27 -12.52
N ILE A 410 -21.29 -29.97 -12.27
CA ILE A 410 -22.09 -29.32 -11.24
C ILE A 410 -22.83 -28.14 -11.86
N SER A 411 -24.12 -28.00 -11.56
CA SER A 411 -24.95 -26.90 -12.06
C SER A 411 -25.47 -26.05 -10.93
N PHE A 412 -25.28 -24.74 -11.06
CA PHE A 412 -25.70 -23.76 -10.07
C PHE A 412 -26.86 -22.93 -10.57
N THR A 413 -27.72 -22.57 -9.63
CA THR A 413 -28.69 -21.48 -9.79
C THR A 413 -28.44 -20.47 -8.68
N TRP A 414 -28.77 -19.21 -8.92
CA TRP A 414 -28.59 -18.14 -7.94
C TRP A 414 -29.83 -17.26 -7.85
N ALA A 415 -29.99 -16.66 -6.68
CA ALA A 415 -31.04 -15.68 -6.46
C ALA A 415 -30.80 -14.44 -7.32
N GLN A 416 -31.88 -13.95 -7.93
CA GLN A 416 -31.85 -12.67 -8.61
C GLN A 416 -31.66 -11.54 -7.58
N PRO A 417 -30.96 -10.47 -7.97
CA PRO A 417 -30.83 -9.34 -7.09
C PRO A 417 -32.20 -8.70 -6.82
N PRO A 418 -32.39 -8.03 -5.67
CA PRO A 418 -33.68 -7.39 -5.34
C PRO A 418 -34.15 -6.44 -6.45
N ALA A 419 -35.46 -6.42 -6.70
CA ALA A 419 -36.06 -5.54 -7.70
C ALA A 419 -35.70 -4.07 -7.44
N GLY A 420 -35.23 -3.36 -8.47
CA GLY A 420 -34.78 -1.97 -8.36
C GLY A 420 -33.36 -1.77 -7.82
N SER A 421 -32.60 -2.85 -7.61
CA SER A 421 -31.16 -2.76 -7.30
C SER A 421 -30.33 -2.34 -8.52
N ALA A 422 -29.18 -1.72 -8.26
CA ALA A 422 -28.27 -1.22 -9.29
C ALA A 422 -27.23 -2.26 -9.75
N PHE A 423 -27.58 -3.55 -9.71
CA PHE A 423 -26.72 -4.63 -10.19
C PHE A 423 -27.08 -4.96 -11.64
N ASP A 424 -26.06 -5.13 -12.47
CA ASP A 424 -26.21 -5.34 -13.91
C ASP A 424 -26.08 -6.83 -14.29
N GLY A 425 -25.49 -7.65 -13.42
CA GLY A 425 -25.18 -9.05 -13.73
C GLY A 425 -24.57 -9.85 -12.58
N VAL A 426 -24.07 -11.03 -12.90
CA VAL A 426 -23.34 -11.92 -11.99
C VAL A 426 -21.98 -12.29 -12.56
N SER A 427 -21.02 -12.51 -11.67
CA SER A 427 -19.69 -13.08 -11.94
C SER A 427 -19.49 -14.30 -11.06
N ILE A 428 -18.94 -15.37 -11.65
CA ILE A 428 -18.67 -16.63 -10.95
C ILE A 428 -17.18 -16.95 -11.06
N LEU A 429 -16.53 -17.10 -9.90
CA LEU A 429 -15.16 -17.57 -9.81
C LEU A 429 -15.14 -19.09 -9.58
N VAL A 430 -14.21 -19.76 -10.25
CA VAL A 430 -13.79 -21.13 -9.92
C VAL A 430 -12.30 -21.09 -9.66
N ASN A 431 -11.88 -21.46 -8.45
CA ASN A 431 -10.49 -21.40 -7.99
C ASN A 431 -9.85 -20.01 -8.19
N ASP A 432 -10.58 -18.97 -7.79
CA ASP A 432 -10.17 -17.56 -7.88
C ASP A 432 -10.01 -17.03 -9.33
N VAL A 433 -10.54 -17.75 -10.34
CA VAL A 433 -10.56 -17.34 -11.76
C VAL A 433 -11.99 -17.14 -12.22
N GLU A 434 -12.29 -16.01 -12.86
CA GLU A 434 -13.61 -15.75 -13.43
C GLU A 434 -13.90 -16.70 -14.59
N ARG A 435 -14.92 -17.56 -14.44
CA ARG A 435 -15.33 -18.56 -15.45
C ARG A 435 -16.65 -18.24 -16.12
N HIS A 436 -17.47 -17.41 -15.50
CA HIS A 436 -18.75 -17.01 -16.05
C HIS A 436 -19.06 -15.57 -15.67
N ARG A 437 -19.63 -14.85 -16.63
CA ARG A 437 -20.19 -13.52 -16.46
C ARG A 437 -21.43 -13.41 -17.33
N SER A 438 -22.53 -12.96 -16.74
CA SER A 438 -23.80 -12.74 -17.45
C SER A 438 -24.48 -11.47 -16.95
N PHE A 439 -25.29 -10.87 -17.81
CA PHE A 439 -26.00 -9.61 -17.55
C PHE A 439 -27.50 -9.83 -17.57
N LEU A 440 -28.18 -9.24 -16.59
CA LEU A 440 -29.61 -9.44 -16.31
C LEU A 440 -30.51 -8.93 -17.45
N GLY A 441 -30.04 -7.95 -18.22
CA GLY A 441 -30.78 -7.38 -19.36
C GLY A 441 -30.69 -8.21 -20.65
N ASP A 442 -29.69 -9.08 -20.76
CA ASP A 442 -29.37 -9.80 -21.99
C ASP A 442 -29.96 -11.22 -22.02
N GLN A 443 -30.41 -11.75 -20.88
CA GLN A 443 -30.94 -13.11 -20.76
C GLN A 443 -32.28 -13.18 -20.01
N PRO A 444 -33.21 -14.05 -20.44
CA PRO A 444 -34.43 -14.32 -19.69
C PRO A 444 -34.10 -14.96 -18.33
N SER A 445 -34.88 -14.64 -17.30
CA SER A 445 -34.65 -15.08 -15.91
C SER A 445 -34.65 -16.60 -15.70
N SER A 446 -35.15 -17.38 -16.66
CA SER A 446 -35.09 -18.84 -16.70
C SER A 446 -33.71 -19.42 -17.05
N GLU A 447 -32.75 -18.58 -17.45
CA GLU A 447 -31.38 -18.97 -17.85
C GLU A 447 -30.31 -18.59 -16.81
N ASN A 448 -30.71 -18.35 -15.55
CA ASN A 448 -29.76 -18.16 -14.44
C ASN A 448 -29.14 -19.50 -13.99
N ASN A 449 -28.55 -20.22 -14.94
CA ASN A 449 -27.86 -21.46 -14.71
C ASN A 449 -26.39 -21.33 -15.13
N PHE A 450 -25.53 -21.96 -14.34
CA PHE A 450 -24.12 -22.10 -14.67
C PHE A 450 -23.73 -23.55 -14.45
N THR A 451 -23.38 -24.24 -15.53
CA THR A 451 -22.88 -25.61 -15.47
C THR A 451 -21.37 -25.60 -15.63
N TRP A 452 -20.68 -26.13 -14.63
CA TRP A 452 -19.24 -26.35 -14.66
C TRP A 452 -18.96 -27.82 -14.93
N LEU A 453 -18.13 -28.09 -15.94
CA LEU A 453 -17.72 -29.42 -16.34
C LEU A 453 -16.36 -29.73 -15.72
N ARG A 454 -16.25 -30.87 -15.05
CA ARG A 454 -15.00 -31.38 -14.49
C ARG A 454 -14.40 -32.41 -15.44
N PRO A 455 -13.13 -32.27 -15.82
CA PRO A 455 -12.41 -33.33 -16.52
C PRO A 455 -12.42 -34.63 -15.70
N ALA A 456 -12.63 -35.78 -16.33
CA ALA A 456 -12.81 -37.07 -15.65
C ALA A 456 -11.62 -37.50 -14.77
N ASP A 457 -10.44 -36.93 -14.97
CA ASP A 457 -9.21 -37.17 -14.22
C ASP A 457 -8.95 -36.13 -13.09
N MET A 458 -9.81 -35.12 -12.95
CA MET A 458 -9.63 -34.02 -12.00
C MET A 458 -10.17 -34.37 -10.61
N LEU A 459 -9.29 -34.81 -9.71
CA LEU A 459 -9.63 -35.18 -8.32
C LEU A 459 -9.38 -34.06 -7.29
N LEU A 460 -9.12 -32.84 -7.75
CA LEU A 460 -8.84 -31.70 -6.87
C LEU A 460 -10.13 -30.99 -6.45
N PRO A 461 -10.19 -30.42 -5.23
CA PRO A 461 -11.33 -29.62 -4.82
C PRO A 461 -11.45 -28.36 -5.68
N GLU A 462 -12.66 -27.95 -6.02
CA GLU A 462 -12.92 -26.71 -6.76
C GLU A 462 -13.74 -25.75 -5.90
N TYR A 463 -13.27 -24.51 -5.81
CA TYR A 463 -13.87 -23.47 -4.98
C TYR A 463 -14.70 -22.52 -5.83
N PHE A 464 -16.00 -22.44 -5.54
CA PHE A 464 -16.96 -21.62 -6.28
C PHE A 464 -17.37 -20.40 -5.47
N ARG A 465 -17.35 -19.23 -6.10
CA ARG A 465 -17.78 -17.98 -5.48
C ARG A 465 -18.60 -17.15 -6.45
N PHE A 466 -19.66 -16.54 -5.94
CA PHE A 466 -20.60 -15.75 -6.72
C PHE A 466 -20.55 -14.30 -6.26
N GLY A 467 -20.55 -13.36 -7.20
CA GLY A 467 -20.57 -11.93 -6.92
C GLY A 467 -21.44 -11.19 -7.92
N TYR A 468 -22.12 -10.13 -7.48
CA TYR A 468 -22.84 -9.27 -8.42
C TYR A 468 -21.88 -8.35 -9.17
N VAL A 469 -22.26 -8.00 -10.39
CA VAL A 469 -21.51 -7.09 -11.26
C VAL A 469 -22.26 -5.77 -11.37
N ARG A 470 -21.51 -4.67 -11.32
CA ARG A 470 -22.01 -3.32 -11.57
C ARG A 470 -21.03 -2.57 -12.47
N LYS A 471 -21.52 -2.05 -13.60
CA LYS A 471 -20.76 -1.37 -14.65
C LYS A 471 -19.51 -2.16 -15.09
N GLY A 472 -19.67 -3.48 -15.22
CA GLY A 472 -18.59 -4.40 -15.61
C GLY A 472 -17.60 -4.77 -14.48
N LEU A 473 -17.71 -4.17 -13.29
CA LEU A 473 -16.87 -4.49 -12.14
C LEU A 473 -17.59 -5.50 -11.24
N ALA A 474 -16.91 -6.60 -10.90
CA ALA A 474 -17.40 -7.51 -9.87
C ALA A 474 -17.23 -6.86 -8.49
N LEU A 475 -18.30 -6.87 -7.71
CA LEU A 475 -18.30 -6.34 -6.34
C LEU A 475 -17.73 -7.39 -5.39
N ASP A 476 -18.38 -7.69 -4.26
CA ASP A 476 -17.90 -8.73 -3.36
C ASP A 476 -18.37 -10.12 -3.78
N TYR A 477 -17.55 -11.10 -3.42
CA TYR A 477 -17.81 -12.51 -3.67
C TYR A 477 -18.27 -13.19 -2.39
N SER A 478 -19.19 -14.16 -2.55
CA SER A 478 -19.66 -15.02 -1.48
C SER A 478 -18.53 -15.82 -0.82
N ALA A 479 -18.84 -16.47 0.31
CA ALA A 479 -18.05 -17.59 0.82
C ALA A 479 -17.88 -18.68 -0.27
N ALA A 480 -16.82 -19.47 -0.16
CA ALA A 480 -16.56 -20.53 -1.13
C ALA A 480 -17.46 -21.72 -0.83
N GLY A 481 -18.23 -22.13 -1.83
CA GLY A 481 -18.72 -23.51 -1.89
C GLY A 481 -17.61 -24.41 -2.44
N ILE A 482 -17.50 -25.62 -1.91
CA ILE A 482 -16.43 -26.56 -2.21
C ILE A 482 -17.02 -27.78 -2.90
N TRP A 483 -16.61 -28.01 -4.14
CA TRP A 483 -16.88 -29.27 -4.81
C TRP A 483 -15.66 -30.16 -4.70
N HIS A 484 -15.71 -31.11 -3.77
CA HIS A 484 -14.59 -31.99 -3.46
C HIS A 484 -14.28 -32.98 -4.59
N GLY A 485 -13.05 -33.49 -4.63
CA GLY A 485 -12.62 -34.48 -5.62
C GLY A 485 -13.38 -35.81 -5.57
N ASN A 486 -14.00 -36.13 -4.43
CA ASN A 486 -14.88 -37.30 -4.27
C ASN A 486 -16.32 -37.07 -4.79
N GLY A 487 -16.59 -35.92 -5.42
CA GLY A 487 -17.91 -35.54 -5.94
C GLY A 487 -18.84 -34.89 -4.93
N THR A 488 -18.49 -34.85 -3.63
CA THR A 488 -19.34 -34.22 -2.62
C THR A 488 -19.32 -32.69 -2.70
N TRP A 489 -20.44 -32.07 -2.38
CA TRP A 489 -20.61 -30.62 -2.37
C TRP A 489 -20.80 -30.10 -0.93
N ASP A 490 -20.00 -29.11 -0.55
CA ASP A 490 -20.20 -28.29 0.64
C ASP A 490 -20.58 -26.87 0.19
N ALA A 491 -21.75 -26.38 0.64
CA ALA A 491 -22.25 -25.07 0.25
C ALA A 491 -21.43 -23.90 0.81
N GLY A 492 -20.48 -24.17 1.72
CA GLY A 492 -19.74 -23.13 2.44
C GLY A 492 -20.62 -22.44 3.48
N SER A 493 -20.02 -22.02 4.59
CA SER A 493 -20.77 -21.29 5.62
C SER A 493 -21.12 -19.89 5.12
N VAL A 494 -22.41 -19.57 5.11
CA VAL A 494 -22.91 -18.21 4.94
C VAL A 494 -22.36 -17.40 6.13
N ARG A 495 -21.48 -16.42 5.88
CA ARG A 495 -21.22 -15.39 6.90
C ARG A 495 -22.52 -14.61 7.06
N VAL A 496 -23.15 -14.77 8.23
CA VAL A 496 -24.27 -13.93 8.70
C VAL A 496 -23.75 -12.53 8.98
#